data_AF-A0A9P4R649-F1
#
_entry.id   AF-A0A9P4R649-F1
#
_cell.length_a   1.000
_cell.length_b   1.000
_cell.length_c   1.000
_cell.angle_alpha   90.00
_cell.angle_beta   90.00
_cell.angle_gamma   90.00
#
_symmetry.space_group_name_H-M   'P 1'
#
loop_
_entity.id
_entity.type
_entity.pdbx_description
1 polymer ?
#
loop_
_entity_poly.entity_id
_entity_poly.type
_entity_poly.pdbx_seq_one_letter_code
_entity_poly.pdbx_strand_id
1 'polypeptide(L)'
;QYVDPAILAADLPTLTAQPEPQLADYHGGATSIAQLTAAKLKLYEWEYERWERRDIGKTNAAKHLYLIENKDTPHDRLTTLKKHLAPSDASRQRDLIVRYKNLQTPPRGKKIEEWLRSWVEVTNMCIAANVPETMGSRAQEDFLVACRTIDPEYGTSGPRALIVLEEAGSAIPSVEDYVSKSAQQSFALQQSN
;
A
#
# COMPACT_ATOMS: atom_id res chain seq x y z
N GLN A 1 16.81 -3.46 15.35
CA GLN A 1 15.91 -4.62 15.31
C GLN A 1 14.55 -4.13 14.84
N TYR A 2 13.88 -4.83 13.93
CA TYR A 2 12.58 -4.44 13.37
C TYR A 2 11.46 -4.96 14.28
N VAL A 3 10.44 -4.14 14.55
CA VAL A 3 9.23 -4.54 15.30
C VAL A 3 8.10 -4.67 14.33
N ASP A 4 7.62 -5.89 14.13
CA ASP A 4 6.39 -6.12 13.40
C ASP A 4 5.19 -5.91 14.34
N PRO A 5 4.34 -4.91 14.10
CA PRO A 5 3.14 -4.65 14.92
C PRO A 5 2.04 -5.70 14.73
N ALA A 6 2.23 -6.72 13.89
CA ALA A 6 1.32 -7.87 13.77
C ALA A 6 1.64 -9.01 14.75
N ILE A 7 2.83 -9.01 15.38
CA ILE A 7 3.24 -10.04 16.35
C ILE A 7 2.72 -9.66 17.76
N LEU A 8 2.28 -10.67 18.52
CA LEU A 8 1.83 -10.49 19.91
C LEU A 8 2.96 -9.94 20.78
N ALA A 9 2.63 -9.03 21.69
CA ALA A 9 3.62 -8.39 22.57
C ALA A 9 4.44 -9.39 23.40
N ALA A 10 3.87 -10.55 23.74
CA ALA A 10 4.52 -11.61 24.50
C ALA A 10 5.63 -12.34 23.73
N ASP A 11 5.56 -12.35 22.39
CA ASP A 11 6.49 -13.07 21.52
C ASP A 11 7.58 -12.15 20.94
N LEU A 12 7.49 -10.84 21.22
CA LEU A 12 8.48 -9.87 20.78
C LEU A 12 9.62 -9.76 21.81
N PRO A 13 10.87 -9.65 21.35
CA PRO A 13 11.97 -9.30 22.25
C PRO A 13 11.66 -7.95 22.91
N THR A 14 11.90 -7.84 24.22
CA THR A 14 11.72 -6.58 24.94
C THR A 14 12.69 -5.54 24.38
N LEU A 15 12.16 -4.62 23.59
CA LEU A 15 12.94 -3.54 23.01
C LEU A 15 12.79 -2.31 23.89
N THR A 16 13.80 -2.07 24.71
CA THR A 16 13.95 -0.81 25.43
C THR A 16 14.41 0.27 24.46
N ALA A 17 13.87 1.48 24.60
CA ALA A 17 14.38 2.64 23.88
C ALA A 17 15.89 2.73 24.08
N GLN A 18 16.63 2.89 22.99
CA GLN A 18 18.07 3.13 23.09
C GLN A 18 18.26 4.49 23.77
N PRO A 19 19.13 4.59 24.79
CA PRO A 19 19.37 5.85 25.47
C PRO A 19 19.89 6.89 24.47
N GLU A 20 19.49 8.14 24.68
CA GLU A 20 20.00 9.28 23.91
C GLU A 20 21.53 9.34 24.06
N PRO A 21 22.31 9.40 22.96
CA PRO A 21 23.76 9.51 23.04
C PRO A 21 24.17 10.72 23.87
N GLN A 22 25.03 10.53 24.87
CA GLN A 22 25.51 11.61 25.73
C GLN A 22 26.93 11.99 25.35
N LEU A 23 27.28 13.28 25.45
CA LEU A 23 28.65 13.76 25.22
C LEU A 23 29.67 13.04 26.13
N ALA A 24 29.23 12.66 27.34
CA ALA A 24 29.99 11.91 28.33
C ALA A 24 30.42 10.52 27.84
N ASP A 25 29.70 9.91 26.89
CA ASP A 25 30.01 8.59 26.33
C ASP A 25 31.28 8.62 25.45
N TYR A 26 31.61 9.80 24.91
CA TYR A 26 32.77 9.99 24.03
C TYR A 26 33.93 10.67 24.74
N HIS A 27 33.68 11.39 25.84
CA HIS A 27 34.72 11.95 26.71
C HIS A 27 34.19 12.05 28.15
N GLY A 28 34.84 11.32 29.08
CA GLY A 28 34.40 11.27 30.48
C GLY A 28 34.24 12.66 31.10
N GLY A 29 33.06 12.95 31.63
CA GLY A 29 32.72 14.24 32.23
C GLY A 29 32.46 15.38 31.24
N ALA A 30 32.37 15.11 29.94
CA ALA A 30 32.07 16.14 28.96
C ALA A 30 30.62 16.62 29.08
N THR A 31 30.45 17.93 29.23
CA THR A 31 29.16 18.63 29.28
C THR A 31 28.96 19.58 28.10
N SER A 32 29.99 19.71 27.24
CA SER A 32 29.96 20.59 26.07
C SER A 32 30.68 19.97 24.87
N ILE A 33 30.14 20.21 23.68
CA ILE A 33 30.74 19.79 22.39
C ILE A 33 32.16 20.32 22.19
N ALA A 34 32.50 21.45 22.84
CA ALA A 34 33.84 22.05 22.78
C ALA A 34 34.92 21.19 23.46
N GLN A 35 34.51 20.25 24.32
CA GLN A 35 35.41 19.33 25.02
C GLN A 35 35.70 18.06 24.21
N LEU A 36 35.04 17.90 23.05
CA LEU A 36 35.26 16.77 22.14
C LEU A 36 36.31 17.14 21.08
N THR A 37 37.15 16.17 20.73
CA THR A 37 38.00 16.29 19.54
C THR A 37 37.13 16.24 18.28
N ALA A 38 37.61 16.79 17.17
CA ALA A 38 36.87 16.80 15.90
C ALA A 38 36.42 15.39 15.45
N ALA A 39 37.20 14.35 15.73
CA ALA A 39 36.83 12.97 15.43
C ALA A 39 35.69 12.46 16.32
N LYS A 40 35.71 12.78 17.62
CA LYS A 40 34.67 12.39 18.58
C LYS A 40 33.38 13.17 18.38
N LEU A 41 33.48 14.45 18.03
CA LEU A 41 32.33 15.28 17.66
C LEU A 41 31.59 14.70 16.45
N LYS A 42 32.32 14.37 15.38
CA LYS A 42 31.72 13.72 14.19
C LYS A 42 31.03 12.40 14.51
N LEU A 43 31.62 11.60 15.41
CA LEU A 43 31.01 10.34 15.83
C LEU A 43 29.73 10.58 16.63
N TYR A 44 29.77 11.50 17.58
CA TYR A 44 28.58 11.93 18.35
C TYR A 44 27.47 12.44 17.45
N GLU A 45 27.78 13.34 16.50
CA GLU A 45 26.79 13.89 15.55
C GLU A 45 26.15 12.77 14.72
N TRP A 46 26.93 11.83 14.20
CA TRP A 46 26.42 10.70 13.43
C TRP A 46 25.54 9.77 14.28
N GLU A 47 25.94 9.46 15.52
CA GLU A 47 25.14 8.61 16.41
C GLU A 47 23.87 9.32 16.88
N TYR A 48 23.93 10.62 17.16
CA TYR A 48 22.79 11.45 17.53
C TYR A 48 21.79 11.56 16.37
N GLU A 49 22.22 11.88 15.14
CA GLU A 49 21.33 11.87 13.97
C GLU A 49 20.68 10.50 13.74
N ARG A 50 21.45 9.43 13.94
CA ARG A 50 20.98 8.05 13.77
C ARG A 50 20.01 7.64 14.87
N TRP A 51 20.19 8.13 16.09
CA TRP A 51 19.23 7.96 17.19
C TRP A 51 17.96 8.77 16.91
N GLU A 52 18.11 10.02 16.49
CA GLU A 52 17.04 10.96 16.18
C GLU A 52 16.09 10.41 15.12
N ARG A 53 16.64 9.86 14.02
CA ARG A 53 15.84 9.24 12.94
C ARG A 53 15.10 7.97 13.35
N ARG A 54 15.49 7.32 14.44
CA ARG A 54 14.81 6.12 14.95
C ARG A 54 13.72 6.43 15.95
N ASP A 55 13.65 7.65 16.46
CA ASP A 55 12.58 8.02 17.35
C ASP A 55 11.25 8.15 16.57
N ILE A 56 10.26 7.38 17.02
CA ILE A 56 8.93 7.35 16.41
C ILE A 56 8.23 8.69 16.59
N GLY A 57 8.53 9.43 17.68
CA GLY A 57 8.02 10.78 17.90
C GLY A 57 8.45 11.74 16.79
N LYS A 58 9.74 11.76 16.46
CA LYS A 58 10.28 12.67 15.44
C LYS A 58 9.91 12.33 14.00
N THR A 59 9.58 11.07 13.71
CA THR A 59 9.16 10.62 12.37
C THR A 59 7.64 10.69 12.15
N ASN A 60 6.86 10.90 13.20
CA ASN A 60 5.41 11.06 13.11
C ASN A 60 5.03 12.52 12.78
N ALA A 61 3.96 12.71 12.02
CA ALA A 61 3.42 14.06 11.78
C ALA A 61 3.00 14.68 13.12
N ALA A 62 3.40 15.93 13.37
CA ALA A 62 3.20 16.63 14.66
C ALA A 62 1.76 16.53 15.22
N LYS A 63 0.76 16.51 14.34
CA LYS A 63 -0.66 16.38 14.68
C LYS A 63 -1.06 15.04 15.34
N HIS A 64 -0.19 14.03 15.34
CA HIS A 64 -0.46 12.69 15.87
C HIS A 64 0.41 12.32 17.07
N LEU A 65 1.23 13.25 17.56
CA LEU A 65 2.12 13.02 18.71
C LEU A 65 1.34 12.68 20.00
N TYR A 66 0.16 13.30 20.18
CA TYR A 66 -0.71 13.04 21.33
C TYR A 66 -1.16 11.56 21.43
N LEU A 67 -1.12 10.80 20.33
CA LEU A 67 -1.50 9.39 20.32
C LEU A 67 -0.44 8.49 20.99
N ILE A 68 0.81 8.95 21.08
CA ILE A 68 1.96 8.15 21.53
C ILE A 68 2.65 8.71 22.78
N GLU A 69 2.21 9.86 23.28
CA GLU A 69 2.83 10.59 24.41
C GLU A 69 2.91 9.75 25.70
N ASN A 70 1.85 8.98 26.00
CA ASN A 70 1.77 8.14 27.21
C ASN A 70 2.07 6.66 26.93
N LYS A 71 2.90 6.36 25.92
CA LYS A 71 3.25 4.99 25.54
C LYS A 71 4.72 4.73 25.80
N ASP A 72 4.98 3.77 26.68
CA ASP A 72 6.32 3.47 27.19
C ASP A 72 7.16 2.67 26.19
N THR A 73 6.52 1.80 25.41
CA THR A 73 7.24 0.92 24.47
C THR A 73 7.05 1.34 23.02
N PRO A 74 8.07 1.14 22.15
CA PRO A 74 7.91 1.31 20.71
C PRO A 74 6.77 0.47 20.11
N HIS A 75 6.52 -0.72 20.66
CA HIS A 75 5.41 -1.58 20.23
C HIS A 75 4.06 -0.95 20.53
N ASP A 76 3.85 -0.42 21.74
CA ASP A 76 2.61 0.27 22.10
C ASP A 76 2.37 1.51 21.25
N ARG A 77 3.43 2.27 20.97
CA ARG A 77 3.39 3.43 20.06
C ARG A 77 2.95 3.00 18.66
N LEU A 78 3.58 1.98 18.08
CA LEU A 78 3.28 1.48 16.73
C LEU A 78 1.87 0.88 16.65
N THR A 79 1.45 0.09 17.63
CA THR A 79 0.11 -0.50 17.67
C THR A 79 -0.98 0.57 17.82
N THR A 80 -0.72 1.60 18.64
CA THR A 80 -1.66 2.73 18.80
C THR A 80 -1.75 3.55 17.51
N LEU A 81 -0.62 3.88 16.88
CA LEU A 81 -0.61 4.57 15.60
C LEU A 81 -1.32 3.75 14.52
N LYS A 82 -1.07 2.44 14.45
CA LYS A 82 -1.77 1.53 13.54
C LYS A 82 -3.29 1.57 13.79
N LYS A 83 -3.74 1.50 15.04
CA LYS A 83 -5.18 1.55 15.37
C LYS A 83 -5.85 2.86 14.97
N HIS A 84 -5.17 4.00 15.12
CA HIS A 84 -5.76 5.33 14.93
C HIS A 84 -5.55 5.92 13.53
N LEU A 85 -4.49 5.51 12.83
CA LEU A 85 -4.10 6.06 11.52
C LEU A 85 -4.28 5.06 10.39
N ALA A 86 -4.34 3.76 10.65
CA ALA A 86 -4.80 2.84 9.63
C ALA A 86 -6.32 3.01 9.48
N PRO A 87 -6.83 3.21 8.25
CA PRO A 87 -8.26 3.07 8.00
C PRO A 87 -8.71 1.72 8.56
N SER A 88 -9.82 1.68 9.31
CA SER A 88 -10.40 0.40 9.72
C SER A 88 -10.58 -0.49 8.49
N ASP A 89 -10.44 -1.80 8.63
CA ASP A 89 -10.62 -2.72 7.50
C ASP A 89 -11.95 -2.47 6.79
N ALA A 90 -13.01 -2.15 7.55
CA ALA A 90 -14.31 -1.77 7.02
C ALA A 90 -14.31 -0.44 6.24
N SER A 91 -13.58 0.59 6.70
CA SER A 91 -13.43 1.85 5.94
C SER A 91 -12.65 1.64 4.66
N ARG A 92 -11.55 0.89 4.72
CA ARG A 92 -10.75 0.51 3.55
C ARG A 92 -11.57 -0.30 2.55
N GLN A 93 -12.39 -1.24 3.03
CA GLN A 93 -13.27 -2.04 2.20
C GLN A 93 -14.35 -1.18 1.51
N ARG A 94 -14.97 -0.23 2.23
CA ARG A 94 -15.93 0.71 1.63
C ARG A 94 -15.27 1.58 0.56
N ASP A 95 -14.09 2.12 0.83
CA ASP A 95 -13.35 2.93 -0.15
C ASP A 95 -12.98 2.10 -1.39
N LEU A 96 -12.54 0.86 -1.20
CA LEU A 96 -12.25 -0.07 -2.30
C LEU A 96 -13.50 -0.39 -3.13
N ILE A 97 -14.65 -0.63 -2.49
CA ILE A 97 -15.93 -0.84 -3.19
C ILE A 97 -16.29 0.39 -4.03
N VAL A 98 -16.15 1.60 -3.50
CA VAL A 98 -16.42 2.84 -4.24
C VAL A 98 -15.49 2.97 -5.44
N ARG A 99 -14.19 2.75 -5.26
CA ARG A 99 -13.20 2.78 -6.36
C ARG A 99 -13.53 1.73 -7.43
N TYR A 100 -13.87 0.52 -7.02
CA TYR A 100 -14.25 -0.57 -7.91
C TYR A 100 -15.51 -0.25 -8.71
N LYS A 101 -16.54 0.32 -8.07
CA LYS A 101 -17.76 0.75 -8.76
C LYS A 101 -17.51 1.87 -9.77
N ASN A 102 -16.59 2.78 -9.48
CA ASN A 102 -16.20 3.82 -10.43
C ASN A 102 -15.50 3.23 -11.68
N LEU A 103 -14.78 2.11 -11.56
CA LEU A 103 -14.14 1.47 -12.71
C LEU A 103 -15.13 0.88 -13.71
N GLN A 104 -16.28 0.42 -13.24
CA GLN A 104 -17.36 -0.08 -14.09
C GLN A 104 -17.92 1.03 -15.02
N THR A 105 -17.65 2.30 -14.69
CA THR A 105 -17.97 3.43 -15.57
C THR A 105 -16.73 3.82 -16.40
N PRO A 106 -16.83 3.79 -17.73
CA PRO A 106 -15.72 4.14 -18.61
C PRO A 106 -15.28 5.60 -18.45
N PRO A 107 -13.98 5.91 -18.59
CA PRO A 107 -13.51 7.28 -18.56
C PRO A 107 -13.96 8.03 -19.81
N ARG A 108 -14.32 9.31 -19.66
CA ARG A 108 -14.58 10.19 -20.80
C ARG A 108 -13.25 10.69 -21.38
N GLY A 109 -12.91 10.28 -22.59
CA GLY A 109 -11.75 10.80 -23.34
C GLY A 109 -10.45 10.00 -23.16
N LYS A 110 -9.29 10.67 -23.21
CA LYS A 110 -7.95 10.06 -23.38
C LYS A 110 -7.38 9.34 -22.14
N LYS A 111 -8.19 8.98 -21.14
CA LYS A 111 -7.74 8.34 -19.89
C LYS A 111 -7.86 6.82 -19.88
N ILE A 112 -8.00 6.18 -21.04
CA ILE A 112 -8.24 4.74 -21.18
C ILE A 112 -7.08 3.92 -20.58
N GLU A 113 -5.82 4.28 -20.88
CA GLU A 113 -4.65 3.59 -20.32
C GLU A 113 -4.55 3.66 -18.79
N GLU A 114 -4.86 4.84 -18.23
CA GLU A 114 -4.90 5.04 -16.78
C GLU A 114 -6.03 4.22 -16.13
N TRP A 115 -7.17 4.14 -16.81
CA TRP A 115 -8.32 3.34 -16.39
C TRP A 115 -8.03 1.83 -16.46
N LEU A 116 -7.40 1.34 -17.53
CA LEU A 116 -6.95 -0.05 -17.66
C LEU A 116 -5.97 -0.43 -16.55
N ARG A 117 -5.00 0.44 -16.24
CA ARG A 117 -4.08 0.23 -15.11
C ARG A 117 -4.83 0.18 -13.78
N SER A 118 -5.80 1.08 -13.60
CA SER A 118 -6.61 1.15 -12.39
C SER A 118 -7.48 -0.11 -12.21
N TRP A 119 -7.96 -0.73 -13.29
CA TRP A 119 -8.66 -2.01 -13.23
C TRP A 119 -7.81 -3.12 -12.61
N VAL A 120 -6.55 -3.26 -13.03
CA VAL A 120 -5.63 -4.25 -12.45
C VAL A 120 -5.35 -3.94 -10.98
N GLU A 121 -4.98 -2.69 -10.68
CA GLU A 121 -4.59 -2.29 -9.33
C GLU A 121 -5.74 -2.44 -8.32
N VAL A 122 -6.92 -1.89 -8.61
CA VAL A 122 -8.06 -1.90 -7.69
C VAL A 122 -8.61 -3.31 -7.52
N THR A 123 -8.64 -4.13 -8.58
CA THR A 123 -9.12 -5.52 -8.47
C THR A 123 -8.18 -6.34 -7.60
N ASN A 124 -6.86 -6.20 -7.76
CA ASN A 124 -5.88 -6.87 -6.90
C ASN A 124 -6.02 -6.43 -5.44
N MET A 125 -6.26 -5.14 -5.18
CA MET A 125 -6.55 -4.65 -3.83
C MET A 125 -7.85 -5.23 -3.25
N CYS A 126 -8.90 -5.35 -4.07
CA CYS A 126 -10.18 -5.94 -3.65
C CYS A 126 -10.04 -7.44 -3.35
N ILE A 127 -9.27 -8.17 -4.15
CA ILE A 127 -8.95 -9.59 -3.92
C ILE A 127 -8.18 -9.76 -2.61
N ALA A 128 -7.12 -8.96 -2.39
CA ALA A 128 -6.34 -8.99 -1.16
C ALA A 128 -7.17 -8.65 0.09
N ALA A 129 -8.23 -7.84 -0.07
CA ALA A 129 -9.15 -7.47 1.00
C ALA A 129 -10.39 -8.39 1.10
N ASN A 130 -10.48 -9.47 0.31
CA ASN A 130 -11.64 -10.37 0.23
C ASN A 130 -12.98 -9.64 0.02
N VAL A 131 -12.99 -8.62 -0.84
CA VAL A 131 -14.21 -7.90 -1.23
C VAL A 131 -15.14 -8.85 -2.01
N PRO A 132 -16.35 -9.16 -1.53
CA PRO A 132 -17.22 -10.16 -2.16
C PRO A 132 -17.56 -9.86 -3.62
N GLU A 133 -17.66 -8.58 -3.98
CA GLU A 133 -18.01 -8.10 -5.32
C GLU A 133 -16.97 -8.47 -6.38
N THR A 134 -15.71 -8.74 -6.01
CA THR A 134 -14.63 -9.09 -6.93
C THR A 134 -14.22 -10.55 -6.87
N MET A 135 -14.99 -11.40 -6.19
CA MET A 135 -14.67 -12.83 -6.03
C MET A 135 -15.13 -13.65 -7.25
N GLY A 136 -14.42 -14.74 -7.52
CA GLY A 136 -14.70 -15.62 -8.66
C GLY A 136 -14.41 -14.95 -10.00
N SER A 137 -15.36 -15.04 -10.93
CA SER A 137 -15.30 -14.45 -12.28
C SER A 137 -15.94 -13.05 -12.38
N ARG A 138 -16.53 -12.54 -11.29
CA ARG A 138 -17.29 -11.28 -11.28
C ARG A 138 -16.47 -10.08 -11.77
N ALA A 139 -15.19 -10.02 -11.39
CA ALA A 139 -14.34 -8.91 -11.79
C ALA A 139 -14.05 -8.91 -13.29
N GLN A 140 -13.92 -10.09 -13.88
CA GLN A 140 -13.72 -10.29 -15.31
C GLN A 140 -15.00 -9.96 -16.09
N GLU A 141 -16.17 -10.39 -15.60
CA GLU A 141 -17.46 -10.02 -16.19
C GLU A 141 -17.67 -8.51 -16.19
N ASP A 142 -17.48 -7.85 -15.04
CA ASP A 142 -17.65 -6.41 -14.89
C ASP A 142 -16.68 -5.62 -15.78
N PHE A 143 -15.43 -6.09 -15.93
CA PHE A 143 -14.46 -5.50 -16.85
C PHE A 143 -14.94 -5.58 -18.30
N LEU A 144 -15.38 -6.76 -18.75
CA LEU A 144 -15.85 -6.96 -20.13
C LEU A 144 -17.10 -6.14 -20.44
N VAL A 145 -18.03 -6.05 -19.48
CA VAL A 145 -19.22 -5.19 -19.60
C VAL A 145 -18.80 -3.72 -19.74
N ALA A 146 -17.85 -3.26 -18.95
CA ALA A 146 -17.35 -1.89 -19.05
C ALA A 146 -16.64 -1.64 -20.40
N CYS A 147 -15.83 -2.58 -20.88
CA CYS A 147 -15.16 -2.50 -22.19
C CYS A 147 -16.15 -2.41 -23.35
N ARG A 148 -17.32 -3.05 -23.29
CA ARG A 148 -18.34 -3.01 -24.35
C ARG A 148 -18.77 -1.61 -24.76
N THR A 149 -18.70 -0.66 -23.83
CA THR A 149 -19.07 0.73 -24.09
C THR A 149 -17.99 1.53 -24.81
N ILE A 150 -16.74 1.05 -24.80
CA ILE A 150 -15.59 1.64 -25.49
C ILE A 150 -15.37 0.93 -26.83
N ASP A 151 -15.43 -0.40 -26.83
CA ASP A 151 -15.28 -1.27 -28.00
C ASP A 151 -16.40 -2.32 -28.02
N PRO A 152 -17.45 -2.12 -28.85
CA PRO A 152 -18.57 -3.04 -28.95
C PRO A 152 -18.21 -4.45 -29.46
N GLU A 153 -17.14 -4.58 -30.26
CA GLU A 153 -16.71 -5.85 -30.86
C GLU A 153 -15.99 -6.72 -29.83
N TYR A 154 -15.10 -6.11 -29.03
CA TYR A 154 -14.45 -6.76 -27.89
C TYR A 154 -15.45 -7.12 -26.78
N GLY A 155 -16.37 -6.21 -26.45
CA GLY A 155 -17.36 -6.43 -25.39
C GLY A 155 -18.48 -7.42 -25.72
N THR A 156 -18.59 -7.87 -26.98
CA THR A 156 -19.57 -8.90 -27.38
C THR A 156 -18.94 -10.30 -27.47
N SER A 157 -17.66 -10.39 -27.85
CA SER A 157 -16.93 -11.65 -27.95
C SER A 157 -16.38 -12.13 -26.60
N GLY A 158 -15.94 -11.22 -25.73
CA GLY A 158 -15.37 -11.53 -24.42
C GLY A 158 -16.33 -12.29 -23.48
N PRO A 159 -17.55 -11.79 -23.20
CA PRO A 159 -18.47 -12.46 -22.28
C PRO A 159 -18.87 -13.87 -22.74
N ARG A 160 -19.02 -14.08 -24.05
CA ARG A 160 -19.33 -15.40 -24.62
C ARG A 160 -18.18 -16.39 -24.41
N ALA A 161 -16.93 -15.94 -24.59
CA ALA A 161 -15.77 -16.78 -24.33
C ALA A 161 -15.63 -17.13 -22.84
N LEU A 162 -16.03 -16.23 -21.95
CA LEU A 162 -16.00 -16.45 -20.51
C LEU A 162 -17.02 -17.51 -20.06
N ILE A 163 -18.25 -17.44 -20.58
CA ILE A 163 -19.30 -18.45 -20.36
C ILE A 163 -18.83 -19.84 -20.84
N VAL A 164 -18.22 -19.93 -22.02
CA VAL A 164 -17.70 -21.21 -22.55
C VAL A 164 -16.60 -21.78 -21.66
N LEU A 165 -15.72 -20.95 -21.10
CA LEU A 165 -14.67 -21.39 -20.18
C LEU A 165 -15.22 -21.86 -18.83
N GLU A 166 -16.25 -21.18 -18.31
CA GLU A 166 -16.97 -21.59 -17.10
C GLU A 166 -17.69 -22.93 -17.29
N GLU A 167 -18.44 -23.08 -18.38
CA GLU A 167 -19.15 -24.33 -18.72
C GLU A 167 -18.19 -25.49 -18.94
N ALA A 168 -16.99 -25.23 -19.48
CA ALA A 168 -15.94 -26.21 -19.68
C ALA A 168 -15.12 -26.50 -18.41
N GLY A 169 -15.38 -25.82 -17.29
CA GLY A 169 -14.58 -25.94 -16.06
C GLY A 169 -13.10 -25.57 -16.24
N SER A 170 -12.80 -24.77 -17.26
CA SER A 170 -11.45 -24.39 -17.64
C SER A 170 -10.97 -23.16 -16.86
N ALA A 171 -9.65 -22.97 -16.77
CA ALA A 171 -9.08 -21.82 -16.08
C ALA A 171 -9.51 -20.51 -16.75
N ILE A 172 -10.17 -19.64 -15.98
CA ILE A 172 -10.62 -18.32 -16.42
C ILE A 172 -9.44 -17.34 -16.36
N PRO A 173 -9.14 -16.61 -17.45
CA PRO A 173 -8.09 -15.59 -17.44
C PRO A 173 -8.34 -14.52 -16.38
N SER A 174 -7.26 -13.95 -15.84
CA SER A 174 -7.36 -12.85 -14.88
C SER A 174 -7.80 -11.53 -15.54
N VAL A 175 -8.20 -10.55 -14.74
CA VAL A 175 -8.45 -9.18 -15.24
C VAL A 175 -7.21 -8.61 -15.92
N GLU A 176 -6.00 -8.91 -15.43
CA GLU A 176 -4.74 -8.49 -16.03
C GLU A 176 -4.53 -9.06 -17.43
N ASP A 177 -4.90 -10.33 -17.65
CA ASP A 177 -4.84 -10.97 -18.97
C ASP A 177 -5.79 -10.28 -19.97
N TYR A 178 -7.00 -9.95 -19.52
CA TYR A 178 -7.99 -9.24 -20.34
C TYR A 178 -7.57 -7.79 -20.64
N VAL A 179 -6.99 -7.10 -19.66
CA VAL A 179 -6.43 -5.74 -19.85
C VAL A 179 -5.30 -5.78 -20.87
N SER A 180 -4.37 -6.72 -20.74
CA SER A 180 -3.23 -6.87 -21.66
C SER A 180 -3.69 -7.10 -23.10
N LYS A 181 -4.70 -7.94 -23.32
CA LYS A 181 -5.30 -8.18 -24.66
C LYS A 181 -5.97 -6.92 -25.21
N SER A 182 -6.74 -6.20 -24.39
CA SER A 182 -7.43 -4.97 -24.81
C SER A 182 -6.47 -3.85 -25.20
N ALA A 183 -5.35 -3.71 -24.49
CA ALA A 183 -4.29 -2.76 -24.80
C ALA A 183 -3.58 -3.11 -26.13
N GLN A 184 -3.31 -4.39 -26.38
CA GLN A 184 -2.73 -4.87 -27.63
C GLN A 184 -3.63 -4.60 -28.85
N GLN A 185 -4.94 -4.85 -28.74
CA GLN A 185 -5.90 -4.56 -29.82
C GLN A 185 -6.05 -3.06 -30.07
N SER A 186 -6.12 -2.25 -29.01
CA SER A 186 -6.18 -0.79 -29.13
C SER A 186 -4.93 -0.21 -29.82
N PHE A 187 -3.76 -0.75 -29.50
CA PHE A 187 -2.49 -0.36 -30.13
C PHE A 187 -2.42 -0.78 -31.61
N ALA A 188 -2.92 -1.98 -31.94
CA ALA A 188 -2.99 -2.46 -33.33
C ALA A 188 -3.90 -1.58 -34.21
N LEU A 189 -5.06 -1.15 -33.68
CA LEU A 189 -5.99 -0.26 -34.38
C LEU A 189 -5.44 1.15 -34.62
N GLN A 190 -4.53 1.63 -33.76
CA GLN A 190 -3.87 2.93 -33.91
C GLN A 190 -2.71 2.92 -34.91
N GLN A 191 -2.10 1.78 -35.22
CA GLN A 191 -1.04 1.67 -36.24
C GLN A 191 -1.57 1.41 -37.66
N SER A 192 -2.84 1.03 -37.79
CA SER A 192 -3.51 0.80 -39.07
C SER A 192 -4.21 2.03 -39.66
N ASN A 193 -4.06 3.21 -39.05
CA ASN A 193 -4.61 4.50 -39.53
C ASN A 193 -3.50 5.50 -39.86
#